data_AF-A0A520JBD0-F1
#
_entry.id   AF-A0A520JBD0-F1
#
_cell.length_a   1.000
_cell.length_b   1.000
_cell.length_c   1.000
_cell.angle_alpha   90.00
_cell.angle_beta   90.00
_cell.angle_gamma   90.00
#
_symmetry.space_group_name_H-M   'P 1'
#
loop_
_entity.id
_entity.type
_entity.pdbx_description
1 polymer ?
#
loop_
_entity_poly.entity_id
_entity_poly.type
_entity_poly.pdbx_seq_one_letter_code
_entity_poly.pdbx_strand_id
1 'polypeptide(L)'
;FQRDGNGLLFRALDRGVAIDLPESLPAEISDLINRFAAADVRVIPKFATDEFGLANVYCVGVDAREPAVPVMATACGEAAHPDAVQALAKAIAEYAASRVRKAFAHGPMALAETIAPRGYIDRFMAQAGGAAKSSDSRAFSEMQRWTDVDAATLRDWLAETMLAERSRRAFADLPRADVPDARARGRLAREAVEAAGFDILYVDMSPADASVAVVKVIVPGMEVETMSYYRIGERNVAKLVALDSPLVSFGGEESATRRPVRLTEEAVKRLGGQPFFDTALADAIVGPLYPLYREPEAHHVAWSEQSLETEAAR
;
A
#
# COMPACT_ATOMS: atom_id res chain seq x y z
N PHE A 1 7.83 -9.74 1.56
CA PHE A 1 8.08 -9.19 0.21
C PHE A 1 7.23 -7.98 -0.11
N GLN A 2 5.94 -8.13 -0.44
CA GLN A 2 5.14 -6.98 -0.92
C GLN A 2 5.16 -5.80 0.06
N ARG A 3 4.76 -6.04 1.32
CA ARG A 3 4.76 -5.00 2.37
C ARG A 3 6.15 -4.53 2.79
N ASP A 4 7.15 -5.38 2.59
CA ASP A 4 8.54 -5.11 2.92
C ASP A 4 9.16 -4.14 1.91
N GLY A 5 9.05 -4.45 0.61
CA GLY A 5 9.53 -3.57 -0.45
C GLY A 5 8.68 -2.31 -0.66
N ASN A 6 7.39 -2.36 -0.35
CA ASN A 6 6.49 -1.20 -0.40
C ASN A 6 6.47 -0.41 0.92
N GLY A 7 7.27 -0.80 1.91
CA GLY A 7 7.20 -0.24 3.27
C GLY A 7 7.66 1.21 3.39
N LEU A 8 8.58 1.64 2.50
CA LEU A 8 9.22 2.95 2.53
C LEU A 8 9.04 3.76 1.24
N LEU A 9 9.57 3.33 0.10
CA LEU A 9 9.65 4.12 -1.15
C LEU A 9 8.37 4.06 -2.01
N PHE A 10 7.23 4.10 -1.34
CA PHE A 10 5.89 3.94 -1.89
C PHE A 10 4.98 5.03 -1.30
N ARG A 11 3.79 5.26 -1.88
CA ARG A 11 2.80 6.24 -1.38
C ARG A 11 3.42 7.64 -1.31
N ALA A 12 3.45 8.26 -0.13
CA ALA A 12 3.96 9.62 0.03
C ALA A 12 5.47 9.75 -0.27
N LEU A 13 6.22 8.64 -0.24
CA LEU A 13 7.65 8.59 -0.57
C LEU A 13 7.94 7.91 -1.92
N ASP A 14 6.90 7.74 -2.74
CA ASP A 14 7.03 7.26 -4.11
C ASP A 14 8.06 8.10 -4.88
N ARG A 15 9.03 7.42 -5.50
CA ARG A 15 10.17 8.03 -6.21
C ARG A 15 9.87 8.40 -7.66
N GLY A 16 8.71 8.01 -8.17
CA GLY A 16 8.28 8.27 -9.53
C GLY A 16 8.89 7.35 -10.58
N VAL A 17 9.26 6.12 -10.23
CA VAL A 17 9.90 5.18 -11.16
C VAL A 17 8.83 4.38 -11.92
N ALA A 18 8.45 4.86 -13.10
CA ALA A 18 7.50 4.16 -13.98
C ALA A 18 8.14 2.93 -14.64
N ILE A 19 7.34 1.91 -14.93
CA ILE A 19 7.79 0.74 -15.67
C ILE A 19 7.49 0.94 -17.16
N ASP A 20 8.51 0.87 -18.00
CA ASP A 20 8.34 0.86 -19.44
C ASP A 20 7.90 -0.52 -19.89
N LEU A 21 6.64 -0.61 -20.32
CA LEU A 21 6.03 -1.83 -20.81
C LEU A 21 6.49 -2.10 -22.26
N PRO A 22 6.81 -3.36 -22.61
CA PRO A 22 7.10 -3.73 -23.98
C PRO A 22 5.85 -3.61 -24.86
N GLU A 23 6.05 -3.47 -26.18
CA GLU A 23 4.96 -3.41 -27.16
C GLU A 23 4.05 -4.65 -27.10
N SER A 24 4.64 -5.82 -26.85
CA SER A 24 3.93 -7.08 -26.70
C SER A 24 3.99 -7.57 -25.26
N LEU A 25 2.82 -7.71 -24.66
CA LEU A 25 2.61 -8.31 -23.34
C LEU A 25 1.82 -9.62 -23.48
N PRO A 26 1.92 -10.53 -22.49
CA PRO A 26 1.02 -11.68 -22.40
C PRO A 26 -0.45 -11.22 -22.40
N ALA A 27 -1.32 -12.02 -23.04
CA ALA A 27 -2.73 -11.68 -23.26
C ALA A 27 -3.46 -11.27 -21.98
N GLU A 28 -3.18 -11.96 -20.87
CA GLU A 28 -3.78 -11.67 -19.56
C GLU A 28 -3.50 -10.23 -19.08
N ILE A 29 -2.32 -9.68 -19.38
CA ILE A 29 -1.94 -8.32 -18.99
C ILE A 29 -2.49 -7.32 -19.99
N SER A 30 -2.33 -7.58 -21.30
CA SER A 30 -2.83 -6.69 -22.34
C SER A 30 -4.35 -6.52 -22.24
N ASP A 31 -5.09 -7.59 -21.94
CA ASP A 31 -6.54 -7.54 -21.77
C ASP A 31 -6.96 -6.65 -20.60
N LEU A 32 -6.24 -6.71 -19.48
CA LEU A 32 -6.49 -5.83 -18.33
C LEU A 32 -6.20 -4.37 -18.67
N ILE A 33 -5.07 -4.08 -19.33
CA ILE A 33 -4.70 -2.73 -19.74
C ILE A 33 -5.73 -2.17 -20.74
N ASN A 34 -6.13 -2.98 -21.72
CA ASN A 34 -7.12 -2.59 -22.72
C ASN A 34 -8.48 -2.27 -22.10
N ARG A 35 -8.90 -3.00 -21.07
CA ARG A 35 -10.13 -2.70 -20.32
C ARG A 35 -10.06 -1.36 -19.59
N PHE A 36 -8.91 -1.04 -19.00
CA PHE A 36 -8.70 0.29 -18.40
C PHE A 36 -8.70 1.39 -19.45
N ALA A 37 -7.99 1.21 -20.56
CA ALA A 37 -7.97 2.16 -21.65
C ALA A 37 -9.38 2.41 -22.23
N ALA A 38 -10.18 1.35 -22.41
CA ALA A 38 -11.58 1.46 -22.85
C ALA A 38 -12.49 2.19 -21.84
N ALA A 39 -12.09 2.25 -20.57
CA ALA A 39 -12.74 3.02 -19.52
C ALA A 39 -12.15 4.43 -19.35
N ASP A 40 -11.28 4.87 -20.28
CA ASP A 40 -10.53 6.13 -20.22
C ASP A 40 -9.67 6.28 -18.95
N VAL A 41 -9.11 5.16 -18.49
CA VAL A 41 -8.16 5.11 -17.37
C VAL A 41 -6.80 4.68 -17.89
N ARG A 42 -5.79 5.54 -17.72
CA ARG A 42 -4.40 5.19 -18.00
C ARG A 42 -3.77 4.59 -16.76
N VAL A 43 -3.43 3.31 -16.81
CA VAL A 43 -2.66 2.67 -15.73
C VAL A 43 -1.19 3.10 -15.78
N ILE A 44 -0.57 3.19 -14.61
CA ILE A 44 0.84 3.53 -14.43
C ILE A 44 1.46 2.46 -13.52
N PRO A 45 1.99 1.36 -14.08
CA PRO A 45 2.79 0.42 -13.32
C PRO A 45 4.11 1.07 -12.91
N LYS A 46 4.53 0.85 -11.67
CA LYS A 46 5.68 1.49 -11.06
C LYS A 46 6.52 0.48 -10.29
N PHE A 47 7.82 0.73 -10.31
CA PHE A 47 8.80 -0.09 -9.62
C PHE A 47 8.86 0.30 -8.13
N ALA A 48 8.78 -0.69 -7.24
CA ALA A 48 9.07 -0.50 -5.82
C ALA A 48 10.48 -0.97 -5.47
N THR A 49 10.77 -2.25 -5.70
CA THR A 49 12.08 -2.85 -5.45
C THR A 49 12.20 -4.20 -6.15
N ASP A 50 13.42 -4.70 -6.28
CA ASP A 50 13.77 -6.06 -6.71
C ASP A 50 14.60 -6.80 -5.64
N GLU A 51 14.59 -6.31 -4.40
CA GLU A 51 15.23 -6.97 -3.26
C GLU A 51 14.83 -8.45 -3.16
N PHE A 52 15.78 -9.28 -2.74
CA PHE A 52 15.68 -10.74 -2.72
C PHE A 52 15.51 -11.38 -4.11
N GLY A 53 15.75 -10.64 -5.20
CA GLY A 53 15.58 -11.15 -6.56
C GLY A 53 14.11 -11.36 -6.93
N LEU A 54 13.21 -10.58 -6.34
CA LEU A 54 11.76 -10.70 -6.55
C LEU A 54 11.22 -9.40 -7.12
N ALA A 55 10.45 -9.47 -8.21
CA ALA A 55 9.80 -8.30 -8.76
C ALA A 55 8.75 -7.77 -7.78
N ASN A 56 8.96 -6.59 -7.21
CA ASN A 56 7.97 -5.87 -6.41
C ASN A 56 7.56 -4.58 -7.14
N VAL A 57 6.29 -4.53 -7.51
CA VAL A 57 5.70 -3.49 -8.35
C VAL A 57 4.35 -3.07 -7.77
N TYR A 58 3.91 -1.89 -8.14
CA TYR A 58 2.56 -1.41 -7.85
C TYR A 58 1.99 -0.72 -9.07
N CYS A 59 0.67 -0.56 -9.09
CA CYS A 59 -0.04 0.10 -10.15
C CYS A 59 -0.96 1.16 -9.56
N VAL A 60 -0.90 2.35 -10.15
CA VAL A 60 -1.87 3.43 -9.97
C VAL A 60 -2.46 3.77 -11.34
N GLY A 61 -3.24 4.83 -11.44
CA GLY A 61 -3.72 5.28 -12.74
C GLY A 61 -4.33 6.67 -12.69
N VAL A 62 -4.49 7.23 -13.88
CA VAL A 62 -5.10 8.54 -14.09
C VAL A 62 -6.34 8.36 -14.95
N ASP A 63 -7.47 8.78 -14.40
CA ASP A 63 -8.73 8.88 -15.12
C ASP A 63 -8.73 10.12 -16.02
N ALA A 64 -9.08 9.98 -17.30
CA ALA A 64 -9.28 11.11 -18.20
C ALA A 64 -10.67 11.76 -18.02
N ARG A 65 -11.61 11.04 -17.41
CA ARG A 65 -12.94 11.53 -17.02
C ARG A 65 -13.08 11.44 -15.50
N GLU A 66 -13.99 12.22 -14.91
CA GLU A 66 -14.28 12.10 -13.49
C GLU A 66 -14.76 10.66 -13.16
N PRO A 67 -14.15 9.97 -12.18
CA PRO A 67 -14.60 8.65 -11.78
C PRO A 67 -15.99 8.74 -11.13
N ALA A 68 -16.73 7.62 -11.13
CA ALA A 68 -18.07 7.56 -10.54
C ALA A 68 -18.08 7.92 -9.03
N VAL A 69 -16.98 7.66 -8.32
CA VAL A 69 -16.75 8.11 -6.95
C VAL A 69 -15.34 8.71 -6.88
N PRO A 70 -15.16 9.96 -6.41
CA PRO A 70 -13.85 10.63 -6.38
C PRO A 70 -12.72 9.82 -5.76
N VAL A 71 -12.97 9.18 -4.62
CA VAL A 71 -11.97 8.41 -3.87
C VAL A 71 -11.34 7.25 -4.67
N MET A 72 -11.99 6.80 -5.76
CA MET A 72 -11.42 5.80 -6.68
C MET A 72 -10.09 6.25 -7.30
N ALA A 73 -9.88 7.55 -7.50
CA ALA A 73 -8.66 8.11 -8.07
C ALA A 73 -7.42 7.83 -7.19
N THR A 74 -7.62 7.52 -5.92
CA THR A 74 -6.56 7.23 -4.95
C THR A 74 -6.18 5.74 -4.88
N ALA A 75 -6.81 4.91 -5.72
CA ALA A 75 -6.59 3.48 -5.71
C ALA A 75 -5.15 3.09 -6.06
N CYS A 76 -4.71 1.98 -5.48
CA CYS A 76 -3.44 1.37 -5.78
C CYS A 76 -3.56 -0.15 -5.67
N GLY A 77 -2.93 -0.86 -6.61
CA GLY A 77 -2.71 -2.30 -6.54
C GLY A 77 -1.23 -2.60 -6.35
N GLU A 78 -0.91 -3.61 -5.54
CA GLU A 78 0.45 -3.89 -5.13
C GLU A 78 0.77 -5.37 -5.39
N ALA A 79 1.99 -5.71 -5.78
CA ALA A 79 2.34 -7.09 -5.99
C ALA A 79 3.84 -7.35 -5.84
N ALA A 80 4.17 -8.48 -5.20
CA ALA A 80 5.50 -9.04 -5.28
C ALA A 80 5.42 -10.48 -5.78
N HIS A 81 6.29 -10.84 -6.72
CA HIS A 81 6.37 -12.19 -7.28
C HIS A 81 7.77 -12.50 -7.81
N PRO A 82 8.23 -13.77 -7.79
CA PRO A 82 9.49 -14.17 -8.46
C PRO A 82 9.51 -13.93 -9.98
N ASP A 83 8.33 -13.83 -10.59
CA ASP A 83 8.14 -13.56 -12.01
C ASP A 83 7.43 -12.22 -12.21
N ALA A 84 8.09 -11.30 -12.90
CA ALA A 84 7.57 -9.97 -13.19
C ALA A 84 6.25 -9.97 -13.98
N VAL A 85 5.97 -10.98 -14.82
CA VAL A 85 4.67 -11.08 -15.53
C VAL A 85 3.55 -11.22 -14.51
N GLN A 86 3.67 -12.19 -13.61
CA GLN A 86 2.70 -12.44 -12.55
C GLN A 86 2.60 -11.28 -11.55
N ALA A 87 3.73 -10.62 -11.23
CA ALA A 87 3.73 -9.41 -10.39
C ALA A 87 2.91 -8.29 -11.05
N LEU A 88 3.16 -8.01 -12.33
CA LEU A 88 2.46 -6.97 -13.08
C LEU A 88 0.97 -7.27 -13.24
N ALA A 89 0.62 -8.50 -13.63
CA ALA A 89 -0.77 -8.95 -13.76
C ALA A 89 -1.53 -8.77 -12.44
N LYS A 90 -0.93 -9.20 -11.32
CA LYS A 90 -1.51 -9.03 -9.98
C LYS A 90 -1.65 -7.55 -9.61
N ALA A 91 -0.64 -6.71 -9.84
CA ALA A 91 -0.70 -5.29 -9.47
C ALA A 91 -1.82 -4.55 -10.22
N ILE A 92 -1.99 -4.83 -11.52
CA ILE A 92 -3.07 -4.22 -12.32
C ILE A 92 -4.45 -4.75 -11.90
N ALA A 93 -4.57 -6.05 -11.65
CA ALA A 93 -5.82 -6.64 -11.14
C ALA A 93 -6.19 -6.09 -9.75
N GLU A 94 -5.20 -5.91 -8.86
CA GLU A 94 -5.41 -5.28 -7.58
C GLU A 94 -5.75 -3.80 -7.69
N TYR A 95 -5.23 -3.08 -8.69
CA TYR A 95 -5.62 -1.70 -8.93
C TYR A 95 -7.11 -1.63 -9.28
N ALA A 96 -7.61 -2.54 -10.13
CA ALA A 96 -9.04 -2.65 -10.43
C ALA A 96 -9.86 -2.95 -9.15
N ALA A 97 -9.45 -3.96 -8.37
CA ALA A 97 -10.11 -4.32 -7.13
C ALA A 97 -10.09 -3.18 -6.09
N SER A 98 -8.99 -2.44 -6.01
CA SER A 98 -8.79 -1.31 -5.11
C SER A 98 -9.72 -0.15 -5.44
N ARG A 99 -9.90 0.16 -6.73
CA ARG A 99 -10.88 1.17 -7.18
C ARG A 99 -12.29 0.82 -6.74
N VAL A 100 -12.74 -0.41 -6.99
CA VAL A 100 -14.09 -0.86 -6.61
C VAL A 100 -14.25 -0.89 -5.09
N ARG A 101 -13.25 -1.41 -4.36
CA ARG A 101 -13.26 -1.44 -2.89
C ARG A 101 -13.34 -0.04 -2.29
N LYS A 102 -12.59 0.93 -2.82
CA LYS A 102 -12.63 2.32 -2.35
C LYS A 102 -14.00 2.95 -2.58
N ALA A 103 -14.60 2.77 -3.75
CA ALA A 103 -15.95 3.25 -4.02
C ALA A 103 -16.99 2.60 -3.09
N PHE A 104 -16.88 1.29 -2.85
CA PHE A 104 -17.82 0.57 -2.00
C PHE A 104 -17.67 0.92 -0.52
N ALA A 105 -16.43 0.95 -0.01
CA ALA A 105 -16.14 1.14 1.40
C ALA A 105 -16.20 2.61 1.85
N HIS A 106 -15.75 3.53 0.99
CA HIS A 106 -15.54 4.93 1.34
C HIS A 106 -16.30 5.89 0.42
N GLY A 107 -17.10 5.39 -0.53
CA GLY A 107 -18.01 6.21 -1.31
C GLY A 107 -19.33 6.49 -0.59
N PRO A 108 -20.26 7.20 -1.26
CA PRO A 108 -21.58 7.47 -0.71
C PRO A 108 -22.30 6.19 -0.31
N MET A 109 -22.87 6.18 0.89
CA MET A 109 -23.54 4.99 1.42
C MET A 109 -24.69 4.50 0.54
N ALA A 110 -25.45 5.42 -0.06
CA ALA A 110 -26.52 5.09 -1.00
C ALA A 110 -26.03 4.24 -2.18
N LEU A 111 -24.81 4.47 -2.69
CA LEU A 111 -24.23 3.64 -3.75
C LEU A 111 -23.95 2.23 -3.25
N ALA A 112 -23.36 2.08 -2.06
CA ALA A 112 -23.09 0.78 -1.46
C ALA A 112 -24.38 -0.03 -1.23
N GLU A 113 -25.47 0.62 -0.82
CA GLU A 113 -26.79 0.00 -0.64
C GLU A 113 -27.40 -0.54 -1.93
N THR A 114 -27.09 0.03 -3.10
CA THR A 114 -27.56 -0.51 -4.39
C THR A 114 -26.89 -1.84 -4.78
N ILE A 115 -25.73 -2.14 -4.19
CA ILE A 115 -24.89 -3.29 -4.53
C ILE A 115 -24.97 -4.37 -3.45
N ALA A 116 -24.95 -3.95 -2.18
CA ALA A 116 -24.90 -4.85 -1.04
C ALA A 116 -26.24 -5.58 -0.81
N PRO A 117 -26.20 -6.81 -0.25
CA PRO A 117 -27.43 -7.46 0.21
C PRO A 117 -28.21 -6.57 1.18
N ARG A 118 -29.55 -6.60 1.12
CA ARG A 118 -30.40 -5.76 1.98
C ARG A 118 -30.02 -5.87 3.47
N GLY A 119 -29.88 -4.71 4.12
CA GLY A 119 -29.50 -4.59 5.53
C GLY A 119 -28.05 -5.02 5.84
N TYR A 120 -27.19 -5.19 4.82
CA TYR A 120 -25.78 -5.50 5.02
C TYR A 120 -25.08 -4.44 5.85
N ILE A 121 -25.25 -3.15 5.49
CA ILE A 121 -24.54 -2.06 6.16
C ILE A 121 -24.96 -1.96 7.63
N ASP A 122 -26.27 -1.99 7.91
CA ASP A 122 -26.77 -1.98 9.30
C ASP A 122 -26.17 -3.11 10.15
N ARG A 123 -26.15 -4.34 9.61
CA ARG A 123 -25.57 -5.50 10.31
C ARG A 123 -24.07 -5.36 10.49
N PHE A 124 -23.37 -4.87 9.46
CA PHE A 124 -21.93 -4.62 9.51
C PHE A 124 -21.60 -3.61 10.61
N MET A 125 -22.28 -2.47 10.64
CA MET A 125 -22.07 -1.41 11.64
C MET A 125 -22.43 -1.86 13.06
N ALA A 126 -23.46 -2.70 13.21
CA ALA A 126 -23.81 -3.30 14.50
C ALA A 126 -22.71 -4.25 15.02
N GLN A 127 -22.03 -4.99 14.13
CA GLN A 127 -20.98 -5.94 14.49
C GLN A 127 -19.61 -5.28 14.68
N ALA A 128 -19.25 -4.33 13.81
CA ALA A 128 -17.97 -3.61 13.86
C ALA A 128 -17.86 -2.70 15.09
N GLY A 129 -18.99 -2.40 15.74
CA GLY A 129 -19.07 -1.44 16.84
C GLY A 129 -18.92 -0.03 16.27
N GLY A 130 -20.06 0.57 15.92
CA GLY A 130 -20.13 1.78 15.07
C GLY A 130 -19.04 2.82 15.30
N ALA A 131 -18.50 3.38 14.20
CA ALA A 131 -17.54 4.49 14.00
C ALA A 131 -16.38 4.70 15.02
N ALA A 132 -16.64 4.67 16.32
CA ALA A 132 -15.81 5.21 17.39
C ALA A 132 -14.87 4.22 18.10
N LYS A 133 -14.89 2.90 17.82
CA LYS A 133 -14.08 1.92 18.58
C LYS A 133 -12.89 1.28 17.88
N SER A 134 -12.79 1.31 16.55
CA SER A 134 -11.82 0.49 15.80
C SER A 134 -10.85 1.28 14.92
N SER A 135 -11.17 2.52 14.52
CA SER A 135 -10.35 3.28 13.57
C SER A 135 -9.47 4.34 14.24
N ASP A 136 -8.21 4.35 13.82
CA ASP A 136 -7.25 5.44 14.04
C ASP A 136 -7.90 6.80 13.70
N SER A 137 -7.96 7.73 14.67
CA SER A 137 -8.71 8.99 14.53
C SER A 137 -8.19 9.83 13.37
N ARG A 138 -6.87 9.81 13.11
CA ARG A 138 -6.28 10.50 11.97
C ARG A 138 -6.71 9.87 10.65
N ALA A 139 -6.78 8.54 10.58
CA ALA A 139 -7.28 7.84 9.39
C ALA A 139 -8.73 8.19 9.09
N PHE A 140 -9.57 8.26 10.13
CA PHE A 140 -10.96 8.64 10.00
C PHE A 140 -11.11 10.08 9.49
N SER A 141 -10.49 11.06 10.17
CA SER A 141 -10.63 12.48 9.80
C SER A 141 -10.04 12.79 8.42
N GLU A 142 -8.91 12.20 8.05
CA GLU A 142 -8.35 12.42 6.70
C GLU A 142 -9.15 11.68 5.63
N MET A 143 -9.71 10.51 5.90
CA MET A 143 -10.61 9.84 4.94
C MET A 143 -11.90 10.64 4.75
N GLN A 144 -12.48 11.21 5.81
CA GLN A 144 -13.61 12.14 5.70
C GLN A 144 -13.27 13.32 4.77
N ARG A 145 -12.09 13.90 4.96
CA ARG A 145 -11.62 14.96 4.07
C ARG A 145 -11.46 14.48 2.61
N TRP A 146 -11.05 13.23 2.39
CA TRP A 146 -10.95 12.65 1.05
C TRP A 146 -12.31 12.45 0.39
N THR A 147 -13.35 12.13 1.16
CA THR A 147 -14.71 11.93 0.65
C THR A 147 -15.43 13.24 0.37
N ASP A 148 -15.00 14.34 0.99
CA ASP A 148 -15.54 15.69 0.82
C ASP A 148 -14.99 16.46 -0.40
N VAL A 149 -13.98 15.93 -1.09
CA VAL A 149 -13.33 16.60 -2.23
C VAL A 149 -13.53 15.83 -3.55
N ASP A 150 -13.40 16.53 -4.67
CA ASP A 150 -13.48 15.94 -6.01
C ASP A 150 -12.21 15.16 -6.41
N ALA A 151 -12.29 14.38 -7.49
CA ALA A 151 -11.14 13.58 -7.92
C ALA A 151 -10.00 14.46 -8.46
N ALA A 152 -10.28 15.67 -8.92
CA ALA A 152 -9.24 16.62 -9.33
C ALA A 152 -8.35 16.99 -8.15
N THR A 153 -8.95 17.39 -7.03
CA THR A 153 -8.24 17.73 -5.79
C THR A 153 -7.43 16.54 -5.25
N LEU A 154 -8.01 15.33 -5.25
CA LEU A 154 -7.30 14.11 -4.84
C LEU A 154 -6.11 13.81 -5.75
N ARG A 155 -6.26 13.99 -7.07
CA ARG A 155 -5.16 13.82 -8.03
C ARG A 155 -4.06 14.85 -7.79
N ASP A 156 -4.40 16.09 -7.50
CA ASP A 156 -3.42 17.15 -7.20
C ASP A 156 -2.59 16.80 -5.96
N TRP A 157 -3.20 16.24 -4.91
CA TRP A 157 -2.45 15.78 -3.72
C TRP A 157 -1.49 14.62 -4.05
N LEU A 158 -1.84 13.78 -5.03
CA LEU A 158 -1.04 12.62 -5.44
C LEU A 158 -0.04 12.94 -6.56
N ALA A 159 -0.12 14.12 -7.18
CA ALA A 159 0.62 14.49 -8.39
C ALA A 159 2.14 14.35 -8.22
N GLU A 160 2.67 14.80 -7.08
CA GLU A 160 4.10 14.78 -6.77
C GLU A 160 4.57 13.45 -6.13
N THR A 161 3.69 12.47 -5.98
CA THR A 161 4.05 11.20 -5.33
C THR A 161 3.62 10.03 -6.21
N MET A 162 2.45 9.46 -5.92
CA MET A 162 1.93 8.26 -6.56
C MET A 162 1.79 8.42 -8.07
N LEU A 163 1.35 9.59 -8.54
CA LEU A 163 1.13 9.84 -9.97
C LEU A 163 2.36 10.38 -10.70
N ALA A 164 3.45 10.69 -9.99
CA ALA A 164 4.66 11.22 -10.61
C ALA A 164 5.37 10.16 -11.45
N GLU A 165 5.87 10.55 -12.62
CA GLU A 165 6.70 9.73 -13.50
C GLU A 165 8.02 10.48 -13.76
N ARG A 166 9.01 10.27 -12.89
CA ARG A 166 10.29 11.01 -12.87
C ARG A 166 11.42 10.26 -13.55
N SER A 167 11.39 8.94 -13.48
CA SER A 167 12.33 8.07 -14.15
C SER A 167 11.62 6.80 -14.61
N ARG A 168 12.32 6.01 -15.41
CA ARG A 168 11.79 4.80 -16.01
C ARG A 168 12.71 3.62 -15.75
N ARG A 169 12.11 2.44 -15.62
CA ARG A 169 12.80 1.15 -15.59
C ARG A 169 12.20 0.23 -16.63
N ALA A 170 13.03 -0.43 -17.43
CA ALA A 170 12.53 -1.36 -18.42
C ALA A 170 11.88 -2.57 -17.72
N PHE A 171 10.72 -3.01 -18.19
CA PHE A 171 10.08 -4.22 -17.67
C PHE A 171 10.97 -5.47 -17.81
N ALA A 172 11.83 -5.50 -18.84
CA ALA A 172 12.78 -6.58 -19.07
C ALA A 172 13.87 -6.69 -17.99
N ASP A 173 14.11 -5.61 -17.23
CA ASP A 173 15.12 -5.58 -16.15
C ASP A 173 14.55 -6.10 -14.81
N LEU A 174 13.27 -6.48 -14.77
CA LEU A 174 12.65 -7.02 -13.57
C LEU A 174 12.91 -8.53 -13.45
N PRO A 175 13.01 -9.07 -12.20
CA PRO A 175 13.22 -10.49 -11.99
C PRO A 175 12.22 -11.40 -12.71
N ARG A 176 12.74 -12.48 -13.28
CA ARG A 176 11.98 -13.51 -14.01
C ARG A 176 12.40 -14.88 -13.50
N ALA A 177 11.44 -15.66 -13.02
CA ALA A 177 11.67 -17.03 -12.58
C ALA A 177 10.57 -17.95 -13.12
N ASP A 178 10.95 -19.15 -13.52
CA ASP A 178 9.99 -20.20 -13.86
C ASP A 178 9.44 -20.82 -12.56
N VAL A 179 8.17 -20.55 -12.28
CA VAL A 179 7.49 -21.01 -11.06
C VAL A 179 6.15 -21.67 -11.45
N PRO A 180 6.18 -22.92 -11.94
CA PRO A 180 5.04 -23.56 -12.59
C PRO A 180 3.85 -23.81 -11.65
N ASP A 181 4.07 -23.79 -10.33
CA ASP A 181 3.04 -23.95 -9.33
C ASP A 181 3.30 -23.15 -8.04
N ALA A 182 2.29 -23.12 -7.16
CA ALA A 182 2.36 -22.40 -5.89
C ALA A 182 3.45 -22.94 -4.94
N ARG A 183 3.81 -24.23 -5.03
CA ARG A 183 4.85 -24.84 -4.19
C ARG A 183 6.24 -24.41 -4.65
N ALA A 184 6.51 -24.42 -5.95
CA ALA A 184 7.74 -23.92 -6.55
C ALA A 184 7.94 -22.45 -6.21
N ARG A 185 6.89 -21.63 -6.36
CA ARG A 185 6.88 -20.23 -5.96
C ARG A 185 7.21 -20.06 -4.48
N GLY A 186 6.56 -20.82 -3.59
CA GLY A 186 6.79 -20.75 -2.15
C GLY A 186 8.23 -21.14 -1.77
N ARG A 187 8.79 -22.19 -2.39
CA ARG A 187 10.18 -22.62 -2.18
C ARG A 187 11.18 -21.55 -2.58
N LEU A 188 11.06 -20.99 -3.79
CA LEU A 188 11.97 -19.95 -4.28
C LEU A 188 11.94 -18.72 -3.36
N ALA A 189 10.75 -18.27 -3.00
CA ALA A 189 10.59 -17.14 -2.10
C ALA A 189 11.21 -17.41 -0.71
N ARG A 190 10.99 -18.59 -0.14
CA ARG A 190 11.60 -19.02 1.14
C ARG A 190 13.13 -19.00 1.05
N GLU A 191 13.68 -19.64 0.03
CA GLU A 191 15.13 -19.74 -0.19
C GLU A 191 15.78 -18.36 -0.35
N ALA A 192 15.13 -17.44 -1.07
CA ALA A 192 15.63 -16.07 -1.24
C ALA A 192 15.72 -15.29 0.09
N VAL A 193 14.78 -15.51 1.01
CA VAL A 193 14.75 -14.85 2.33
C VAL A 193 15.76 -15.46 3.28
N GLU A 194 15.84 -16.79 3.32
CA GLU A 194 16.83 -17.50 4.12
C GLU A 194 18.26 -17.16 3.65
N ALA A 195 18.49 -17.10 2.33
CA ALA A 195 19.77 -16.68 1.76
C ALA A 195 20.16 -15.24 2.13
N ALA A 196 19.17 -14.37 2.37
CA ALA A 196 19.38 -13.02 2.86
C ALA A 196 19.56 -12.93 4.38
N GLY A 197 19.63 -14.07 5.08
CA GLY A 197 19.91 -14.16 6.51
C GLY A 197 18.70 -13.99 7.42
N PHE A 198 17.48 -14.13 6.89
CA PHE A 198 16.26 -14.01 7.68
C PHE A 198 15.69 -15.36 8.07
N ASP A 199 15.28 -15.48 9.33
CA ASP A 199 14.48 -16.61 9.81
C ASP A 199 13.02 -16.45 9.38
N ILE A 200 12.42 -17.55 8.94
CA ILE A 200 11.00 -17.60 8.57
C ILE A 200 10.27 -18.43 9.61
N LEU A 201 9.43 -17.77 10.39
CA LEU A 201 8.53 -18.40 11.33
C LEU A 201 7.13 -18.48 10.72
N TYR A 202 6.37 -19.51 11.08
CA TYR A 202 4.95 -19.57 10.74
C TYR A 202 4.13 -20.12 11.90
N VAL A 203 2.88 -19.68 11.97
CA VAL A 203 1.86 -20.25 12.84
C VAL A 203 0.78 -20.84 11.95
N ASP A 204 0.52 -22.14 12.10
CA ASP A 204 -0.63 -22.78 11.48
C ASP A 204 -1.90 -22.41 12.25
N MET A 205 -2.85 -21.80 11.55
CA MET A 205 -4.14 -21.34 12.06
C MET A 205 -5.29 -22.13 11.43
N SER A 206 -5.00 -23.25 10.75
CA SER A 206 -5.99 -24.09 10.11
C SER A 206 -6.83 -24.81 11.18
N PRO A 207 -8.18 -24.75 11.10
CA PRO A 207 -9.01 -25.65 11.90
C PRO A 207 -8.69 -27.12 11.57
N ALA A 208 -8.79 -28.00 12.56
CA ALA A 208 -8.35 -29.40 12.44
C ALA A 208 -8.98 -30.16 11.24
N ASP A 209 -10.23 -29.84 10.90
CA ASP A 209 -10.99 -30.49 9.82
C ASP A 209 -11.19 -29.59 8.59
N ALA A 210 -10.38 -28.53 8.43
CA ALA A 210 -10.54 -27.58 7.32
C ALA A 210 -9.94 -28.10 6.01
N SER A 211 -10.68 -27.89 4.91
CA SER A 211 -10.18 -28.12 3.54
C SER A 211 -9.26 -27.01 3.03
N VAL A 212 -9.02 -25.97 3.84
CA VAL A 212 -8.21 -24.79 3.50
C VAL A 212 -7.19 -24.58 4.61
N ALA A 213 -5.92 -24.45 4.22
CA ALA A 213 -4.85 -24.11 5.14
C ALA A 213 -4.76 -22.59 5.35
N VAL A 214 -4.63 -22.16 6.60
CA VAL A 214 -4.44 -20.75 6.97
C VAL A 214 -3.18 -20.64 7.79
N VAL A 215 -2.26 -19.76 7.38
CA VAL A 215 -0.99 -19.55 8.08
C VAL A 215 -0.72 -18.08 8.31
N LYS A 216 -0.09 -17.77 9.45
CA LYS A 216 0.56 -16.48 9.68
C LYS A 216 2.06 -16.66 9.53
N VAL A 217 2.64 -16.10 8.47
CA VAL A 217 4.09 -16.06 8.28
C VAL A 217 4.66 -14.81 8.94
N ILE A 218 5.77 -14.97 9.67
CA ILE A 218 6.46 -13.92 10.41
C ILE A 218 7.95 -14.03 10.05
N VAL A 219 8.50 -12.94 9.52
CA VAL A 219 9.92 -12.85 9.16
C VAL A 219 10.52 -11.68 9.95
N PRO A 220 11.10 -11.93 11.14
CA PRO A 220 11.68 -10.87 11.96
C PRO A 220 12.77 -10.12 11.20
N GLY A 221 12.80 -8.78 11.33
CA GLY A 221 13.75 -7.95 10.60
C GLY A 221 13.34 -7.59 9.16
N MET A 222 12.28 -8.19 8.61
CA MET A 222 11.64 -7.61 7.44
C MET A 222 10.95 -6.28 7.78
N GLU A 223 11.02 -5.38 6.81
CA GLU A 223 10.42 -4.06 6.92
C GLU A 223 8.90 -4.16 6.80
N VAL A 224 8.23 -3.16 7.37
CA VAL A 224 6.80 -2.94 7.21
C VAL A 224 6.60 -1.45 6.95
N GLU A 225 5.35 -1.02 7.02
CA GLU A 225 4.97 0.36 6.77
C GLU A 225 5.60 1.35 7.77
N THR A 226 6.42 2.26 7.25
CA THR A 226 7.23 3.19 8.06
C THR A 226 6.53 4.51 8.36
N MET A 227 5.80 5.09 7.39
CA MET A 227 5.44 6.51 7.45
C MET A 227 4.28 6.84 8.40
N SER A 228 3.46 5.88 8.80
CA SER A 228 2.32 6.07 9.73
C SER A 228 2.61 5.60 11.16
N TYR A 229 3.52 4.63 11.33
CA TYR A 229 3.88 4.07 12.65
C TYR A 229 5.30 4.39 13.10
N TYR A 230 6.11 5.02 12.25
CA TYR A 230 7.53 5.29 12.46
C TYR A 230 8.34 4.03 12.78
N ARG A 231 7.92 2.90 12.22
CA ARG A 231 8.61 1.62 12.32
C ARG A 231 9.57 1.51 11.15
N ILE A 232 10.85 1.60 11.44
CA ILE A 232 11.90 1.53 10.44
C ILE A 232 13.02 0.62 10.94
N GLY A 233 13.43 -0.32 10.11
CA GLY A 233 14.56 -1.20 10.35
C GLY A 233 15.85 -0.69 9.71
N GLU A 234 16.92 -1.45 9.91
CA GLU A 234 18.27 -1.11 9.43
C GLU A 234 18.31 -0.88 7.91
N ARG A 235 17.60 -1.71 7.13
CA ARG A 235 17.65 -1.63 5.66
C ARG A 235 16.96 -0.38 5.15
N ASN A 236 15.82 -0.01 5.72
CA ASN A 236 15.14 1.23 5.35
C ASN A 236 15.90 2.47 5.84
N VAL A 237 16.58 2.41 6.99
CA VAL A 237 17.53 3.46 7.38
C VAL A 237 18.64 3.60 6.34
N ALA A 238 19.29 2.50 5.94
CA ALA A 238 20.34 2.51 4.93
C ALA A 238 19.85 3.08 3.58
N LYS A 239 18.61 2.75 3.17
CA LYS A 239 17.98 3.35 1.97
C LYS A 239 17.82 4.86 2.09
N LEU A 240 17.32 5.35 3.23
CA LEU A 240 17.16 6.80 3.44
C LEU A 240 18.51 7.53 3.45
N VAL A 241 19.55 6.92 4.03
CA VAL A 241 20.92 7.46 3.99
C VAL A 241 21.46 7.51 2.57
N ALA A 242 21.30 6.43 1.79
CA ALA A 242 21.73 6.39 0.39
C ALA A 242 21.00 7.42 -0.49
N LEU A 243 19.80 7.83 -0.09
CA LEU A 243 19.01 8.87 -0.74
C LEU A 243 19.28 10.28 -0.21
N ASP A 244 20.21 10.44 0.72
CA ASP A 244 20.48 11.70 1.44
C ASP A 244 19.18 12.31 2.01
N SER A 245 18.33 11.45 2.59
CA SER A 245 17.02 11.86 3.06
C SER A 245 17.11 12.55 4.42
N PRO A 246 16.45 13.72 4.59
CA PRO A 246 16.40 14.41 5.88
C PRO A 246 15.53 13.69 6.93
N LEU A 247 14.85 12.61 6.57
CA LEU A 247 14.07 11.78 7.50
C LEU A 247 14.94 11.02 8.50
N VAL A 248 16.22 10.81 8.18
CA VAL A 248 17.18 10.15 9.07
C VAL A 248 18.33 11.09 9.36
N SER A 249 18.75 11.12 10.62
CA SER A 249 19.96 11.83 11.05
C SER A 249 20.79 10.98 12.00
N PHE A 250 22.09 11.29 12.11
CA PHE A 250 23.02 10.65 13.03
C PHE A 250 23.57 11.69 14.01
N GLY A 251 23.71 11.29 15.28
CA GLY A 251 24.13 12.19 16.35
C GLY A 251 23.02 13.14 16.82
N GLY A 252 23.29 13.86 17.91
CA GLY A 252 22.30 14.69 18.61
C GLY A 252 21.57 13.93 19.73
N GLU A 253 20.65 14.64 20.39
CA GLU A 253 19.85 14.11 21.50
C GLU A 253 18.44 13.74 21.01
N GLU A 254 17.86 12.71 21.64
CA GLU A 254 16.45 12.35 21.44
C GLU A 254 15.54 13.54 21.77
N SER A 255 14.51 13.74 20.95
CA SER A 255 13.49 14.73 21.19
C SER A 255 12.10 14.15 20.92
N ALA A 256 11.07 14.94 21.17
CA ALA A 256 9.68 14.55 20.90
C ALA A 256 9.44 14.17 19.43
N THR A 257 10.23 14.74 18.49
CA THR A 257 10.07 14.54 17.05
C THR A 257 11.23 13.79 16.41
N ARG A 258 12.39 13.69 17.07
CA ARG A 258 13.54 12.91 16.61
C ARG A 258 13.74 11.73 17.52
N ARG A 259 13.26 10.57 17.07
CA ARG A 259 13.20 9.37 17.90
C ARG A 259 14.30 8.39 17.48
N PRO A 260 15.01 7.76 18.42
CA PRO A 260 16.02 6.76 18.09
C PRO A 260 15.35 5.57 17.40
N VAL A 261 15.92 5.13 16.28
CA VAL A 261 15.46 3.90 15.62
C VAL A 261 15.86 2.70 16.48
N ARG A 262 14.90 1.83 16.75
CA ARG A 262 15.10 0.65 17.60
C ARG A 262 15.79 -0.46 16.81
N LEU A 263 17.12 -0.49 16.91
CA LEU A 263 17.97 -1.47 16.24
C LEU A 263 18.79 -2.26 17.27
N THR A 264 19.27 -3.44 16.87
CA THR A 264 20.31 -4.17 17.62
C THR A 264 21.62 -3.39 17.65
N GLU A 265 22.47 -3.60 18.66
CA GLU A 265 23.78 -2.93 18.74
C GLU A 265 24.65 -3.18 17.51
N GLU A 266 24.61 -4.38 16.93
CA GLU A 266 25.36 -4.75 15.72
C GLU A 266 24.90 -3.93 14.51
N ALA A 267 23.60 -3.72 14.36
CA ALA A 267 23.02 -2.89 13.30
C ALA A 267 23.40 -1.42 13.46
N VAL A 268 23.37 -0.89 14.69
CA VAL A 268 23.85 0.47 15.01
C VAL A 268 25.32 0.63 14.62
N LYS A 269 26.16 -0.34 14.95
CA LYS A 269 27.59 -0.34 14.56
C LYS A 269 27.77 -0.37 13.04
N ARG A 270 26.99 -1.18 12.31
CA ARG A 270 27.05 -1.24 10.83
C ARG A 270 26.64 0.07 10.17
N LEU A 271 25.67 0.78 10.74
CA LEU A 271 25.24 2.10 10.26
C LEU A 271 26.17 3.24 10.68
N GLY A 272 27.21 2.98 11.48
CA GLY A 272 28.18 3.99 11.91
C GLY A 272 27.72 4.84 13.11
N GLY A 273 26.63 4.47 13.79
CA GLY A 273 26.10 5.20 14.93
C GLY A 273 24.59 5.05 15.08
N GLN A 274 24.02 5.59 16.16
CA GLN A 274 22.57 5.55 16.41
C GLN A 274 21.85 6.47 15.42
N PRO A 275 20.99 5.94 14.53
CA PRO A 275 20.16 6.78 13.69
C PRO A 275 18.92 7.26 14.46
N PHE A 276 18.47 8.47 14.13
CA PHE A 276 17.22 9.06 14.59
C PHE A 276 16.29 9.27 13.39
N PHE A 277 15.00 8.95 13.57
CA PHE A 277 13.96 9.19 12.58
C PHE A 277 13.14 10.43 12.96
N ASP A 278 12.96 11.35 12.01
CA ASP A 278 12.19 12.58 12.20
C ASP A 278 10.69 12.33 11.95
N THR A 279 9.94 12.10 13.03
CA THR A 279 8.51 11.80 12.96
C THR A 279 7.67 13.00 12.55
N ALA A 280 8.11 14.23 12.88
CA ALA A 280 7.39 15.43 12.48
C ALA A 280 7.52 15.68 10.97
N LEU A 281 8.72 15.45 10.42
CA LEU A 281 8.91 15.51 8.97
C LEU A 281 8.14 14.38 8.27
N ALA A 282 8.12 13.17 8.83
CA ALA A 282 7.30 12.09 8.29
C ALA A 282 5.81 12.47 8.27
N ASP A 283 5.31 13.05 9.35
CA ASP A 283 3.93 13.53 9.42
C ASP A 283 3.61 14.64 8.42
N ALA A 284 4.55 15.56 8.21
CA ALA A 284 4.40 16.63 7.23
C ALA A 284 4.40 16.10 5.79
N ILE A 285 5.28 15.14 5.47
CA ILE A 285 5.34 14.48 4.15
C ILE A 285 4.06 13.69 3.89
N VAL A 286 3.59 12.93 4.89
CA VAL A 286 2.33 12.19 4.76
C VAL A 286 1.17 13.16 4.63
N GLY A 287 1.08 14.17 5.50
CA GLY A 287 0.07 15.22 5.44
C GLY A 287 -1.33 14.69 5.13
N PRO A 288 -2.01 15.19 4.08
CA PRO A 288 -3.34 14.73 3.68
C PRO A 288 -3.33 13.32 3.06
N LEU A 289 -2.16 12.73 2.79
CA LEU A 289 -2.01 11.40 2.19
C LEU A 289 -2.08 10.25 3.20
N TYR A 290 -2.40 10.54 4.47
CA TYR A 290 -2.51 9.51 5.51
C TYR A 290 -3.42 8.32 5.13
N PRO A 291 -4.55 8.52 4.42
CA PRO A 291 -5.40 7.41 3.98
C PRO A 291 -4.76 6.46 2.96
N LEU A 292 -3.64 6.82 2.35
CA LEU A 292 -2.84 5.86 1.59
C LEU A 292 -2.31 4.74 2.49
N TYR A 293 -1.98 5.06 3.75
CA TYR A 293 -1.37 4.12 4.69
C TYR A 293 -2.39 3.40 5.55
N ARG A 294 -3.39 4.14 6.04
CA ARG A 294 -4.37 3.68 7.01
C ARG A 294 -5.75 4.14 6.60
N GLU A 295 -6.64 3.20 6.38
CA GLU A 295 -8.05 3.49 6.10
C GLU A 295 -8.88 3.20 7.36
N PRO A 296 -9.94 3.99 7.63
CA PRO A 296 -10.94 3.57 8.61
C PRO A 296 -11.64 2.28 8.14
N GLU A 297 -12.38 1.64 9.03
CA GLU A 297 -13.23 0.51 8.63
C GLU A 297 -14.30 0.95 7.62
N ALA A 298 -14.67 0.03 6.74
CA ALA A 298 -15.60 0.31 5.65
C ALA A 298 -16.92 0.92 6.16
N HIS A 299 -17.45 1.89 5.42
CA HIS A 299 -18.71 2.59 5.68
C HIS A 299 -18.73 3.49 6.93
N HIS A 300 -17.70 3.50 7.78
CA HIS A 300 -17.72 4.27 9.03
C HIS A 300 -17.84 5.79 8.81
N VAL A 301 -17.16 6.33 7.79
CA VAL A 301 -17.24 7.77 7.45
C VAL A 301 -18.65 8.15 7.01
N ALA A 302 -19.16 7.48 5.96
CA ALA A 302 -20.48 7.76 5.42
C ALA A 302 -21.62 7.52 6.43
N TRP A 303 -21.47 6.53 7.32
CA TRP A 303 -22.42 6.29 8.41
C TRP A 303 -22.44 7.43 9.44
N SER A 304 -21.27 7.96 9.79
CA SER A 304 -21.16 9.10 10.71
C SER A 304 -21.81 10.35 10.13
N GLU A 305 -21.61 10.63 8.84
CA GLU A 305 -22.22 11.77 8.15
C GLU A 305 -23.75 11.68 8.12
N GLN A 306 -24.30 10.53 7.75
CA GLN A 306 -25.75 10.33 7.72
C GLN A 306 -26.38 10.43 9.12
N SER A 307 -25.68 9.96 10.16
CA SER A 307 -26.14 10.07 11.54
C SER A 307 -26.26 11.53 11.97
N LEU A 308 -25.27 12.37 11.63
CA LEU A 308 -25.27 13.80 11.92
C LEU A 308 -26.39 14.54 11.16
N GLU A 309 -26.63 14.21 9.89
CA GLU A 309 -27.74 14.76 9.11
C GLU A 309 -29.10 14.41 9.72
N THR A 310 -29.25 13.17 10.19
CA THR A 310 -30.48 12.69 10.83
C THR A 310 -30.73 13.37 12.18
N GLU A 311 -29.67 13.64 12.95
CA GLU A 311 -29.76 14.39 14.21
C GLU A 311 -30.06 15.87 13.97
N ALA A 312 -29.44 16.51 12.98
CA ALA A 312 -29.70 17.91 12.63
C ALA A 312 -31.12 18.16 12.08
N ALA A 313 -31.76 17.12 11.53
CA ALA A 313 -33.14 17.18 11.03
C ALA A 313 -34.22 16.97 12.10
N ARG A 314 -33.85 16.68 13.36
CA ARG A 314 -34.76 16.48 14.50
C ARG A 314 -34.83 17.71 15.39
#